data_AF-A0A7S4SNI0-F1
#
_entry.id   AF-A0A7S4SNI0-F1
#
_cell.length_a   1.000
_cell.length_b   1.000
_cell.length_c   1.000
_cell.angle_alpha   90.00
_cell.angle_beta   90.00
_cell.angle_gamma   90.00
#
_symmetry.space_group_name_H-M   'P 1'
#
loop_
_entity.id
_entity.type
_entity.pdbx_description
1 polymer ?
#
loop_
_entity_poly.entity_id
_entity_poly.type
_entity_poly.pdbx_seq_one_letter_code
_entity_poly.pdbx_strand_id
1 'polypeptide(L)'
;AGVAAAPAATHASGMAATPAMMAAEVPPVEATAAAASTPARVAAGVMSNGGEADRMPAATGSASAGQDADATAGSSKAATAVAPPRKRLERVMRTWEAEDASQMGVSEGDFVQVWTDTGTDNGWIHAEGLGAAAARVGWLPLCVLKCLPEGQRWMSVGQQWEAMDESQCSVQIGVVVVVWVTTRTKEGWVHVETEKEGVMKPGWLPVFCLEWNDE
;
A
#
# COMPACT_ATOMS: atom_id res chain seq x y z
N ALA A 1 -51.16 36.32 -2.90
CA ALA A 1 -51.87 35.36 -3.77
C ALA A 1 -51.15 35.33 -5.11
N GLY A 2 -50.33 34.31 -5.33
CA GLY A 2 -49.56 34.12 -6.56
C GLY A 2 -49.42 32.62 -6.78
N VAL A 3 -50.10 32.12 -7.79
CA VAL A 3 -50.17 30.70 -8.17
C VAL A 3 -49.22 30.51 -9.35
N ALA A 4 -48.25 29.60 -9.23
CA ALA A 4 -47.45 29.07 -10.34
C ALA A 4 -47.11 27.62 -9.98
N ALA A 5 -47.89 26.64 -10.43
CA ALA A 5 -47.80 25.97 -11.74
C ALA A 5 -46.54 25.08 -11.83
N ALA A 6 -46.72 23.81 -11.46
CA ALA A 6 -45.76 22.73 -11.67
C ALA A 6 -45.89 22.15 -13.09
N PRO A 7 -44.79 21.74 -13.76
CA PRO A 7 -44.89 20.95 -14.97
C PRO A 7 -44.98 19.45 -14.64
N ALA A 8 -46.02 18.83 -15.18
CA ALA A 8 -46.13 17.38 -15.33
C ALA A 8 -45.25 16.91 -16.50
N ALA A 9 -44.46 15.85 -16.28
CA ALA A 9 -43.84 15.10 -17.35
C ALA A 9 -44.32 13.65 -17.27
N THR A 10 -45.00 13.24 -18.33
CA THR A 10 -45.61 11.92 -18.52
C THR A 10 -44.83 11.17 -19.60
N HIS A 11 -44.80 9.84 -19.47
CA HIS A 11 -44.45 8.81 -20.47
C HIS A 11 -42.97 8.64 -20.86
N ALA A 12 -42.41 7.45 -20.64
CA ALA A 12 -42.58 6.33 -21.58
C ALA A 12 -42.03 5.01 -20.99
N SER A 13 -42.90 4.02 -20.91
CA SER A 13 -42.57 2.63 -20.59
C SER A 13 -42.15 1.95 -21.90
N GLY A 14 -40.85 1.67 -22.06
CA GLY A 14 -40.30 0.93 -23.19
C GLY A 14 -40.21 -0.56 -22.86
N MET A 15 -41.04 -1.36 -23.53
CA MET A 15 -41.01 -2.83 -23.50
C MET A 15 -39.86 -3.38 -24.34
N ALA A 16 -39.27 -4.46 -23.83
CA ALA A 16 -38.75 -5.64 -24.55
C ALA A 16 -37.69 -5.47 -25.65
N ALA A 17 -36.49 -6.00 -25.39
CA ALA A 17 -35.80 -6.89 -26.33
C ALA A 17 -34.77 -7.73 -25.55
N THR A 18 -35.07 -9.00 -25.36
CA THR A 18 -34.12 -10.06 -25.03
C THR A 18 -33.31 -10.39 -26.29
N PRO A 19 -31.99 -10.16 -26.35
CA PRO A 19 -31.16 -10.74 -27.40
C PRO A 19 -30.84 -12.20 -27.07
N ALA A 20 -30.92 -12.99 -28.13
CA ALA A 20 -30.80 -14.42 -28.17
C ALA A 20 -29.45 -14.96 -27.69
N MET A 21 -29.53 -16.15 -27.13
CA MET A 21 -28.40 -17.03 -26.85
C MET A 21 -27.67 -17.37 -28.16
N MET A 22 -26.46 -16.85 -28.32
CA MET A 22 -25.46 -17.42 -29.22
C MET A 22 -24.55 -18.29 -28.36
N ALA A 23 -24.82 -19.59 -28.40
CA ALA A 23 -23.88 -20.60 -27.95
C ALA A 23 -22.66 -20.55 -28.89
N ALA A 24 -21.58 -19.93 -28.42
CA ALA A 24 -20.27 -20.09 -29.02
C ALA A 24 -19.67 -21.39 -28.48
N GLU A 25 -19.63 -22.37 -29.37
CA GLU A 25 -18.89 -23.62 -29.25
C GLU A 25 -17.42 -23.30 -28.90
N VAL A 26 -16.98 -23.68 -27.70
CA VAL A 26 -15.59 -23.55 -27.28
C VAL A 26 -14.85 -24.81 -27.76
N PRO A 27 -13.88 -24.71 -28.68
CA PRO A 27 -13.08 -25.87 -29.07
C PRO A 27 -12.17 -26.32 -27.91
N PRO A 28 -11.86 -27.63 -27.80
CA PRO A 28 -10.90 -28.12 -26.82
C PRO A 28 -9.51 -27.61 -27.18
N VAL A 29 -8.94 -26.76 -26.33
CA VAL A 29 -7.52 -26.38 -26.43
C VAL A 29 -6.68 -27.57 -25.96
N GLU A 30 -5.99 -28.19 -26.91
CA GLU A 30 -4.99 -29.23 -26.67
C GLU A 30 -3.89 -28.70 -25.74
N ALA A 31 -3.62 -29.48 -24.70
CA ALA A 31 -2.54 -29.26 -23.76
C ALA A 31 -1.19 -29.50 -24.45
N THR A 32 -0.57 -28.45 -24.97
CA THR A 32 0.81 -28.49 -25.42
C THR A 32 1.73 -28.33 -24.21
N ALA A 33 2.20 -29.47 -23.70
CA ALA A 33 3.33 -29.55 -22.79
C ALA A 33 4.59 -28.98 -23.49
N ALA A 34 5.02 -27.79 -23.09
CA ALA A 34 6.29 -27.20 -23.50
C ALA A 34 7.33 -27.36 -22.39
N ALA A 35 8.49 -27.83 -22.80
CA ALA A 35 9.55 -28.36 -21.95
C ALA A 35 10.18 -27.32 -21.00
N ALA A 36 10.61 -27.85 -19.86
CA ALA A 36 11.50 -27.20 -18.92
C ALA A 36 12.72 -26.57 -19.61
N SER A 37 12.87 -25.25 -19.47
CA SER A 37 14.14 -24.57 -19.73
C SER A 37 14.80 -24.23 -18.41
N THR A 38 15.80 -25.04 -18.08
CA THR A 38 16.74 -24.84 -16.98
C THR A 38 17.64 -23.64 -17.30
N PRO A 39 17.65 -22.54 -16.51
CA PRO A 39 18.69 -21.53 -16.67
C PRO A 39 20.01 -22.04 -16.09
N ALA A 40 21.05 -21.95 -16.91
CA ALA A 40 22.41 -22.31 -16.59
C ALA A 40 22.96 -21.49 -15.42
N ARG A 41 23.61 -22.22 -14.50
CA ARG A 41 24.35 -21.72 -13.34
C ARG A 41 25.59 -20.98 -13.84
N VAL A 42 25.55 -19.65 -13.86
CA VAL A 42 26.73 -18.84 -14.17
C VAL A 42 27.55 -18.66 -12.89
N ALA A 43 28.82 -19.06 -12.97
CA ALA A 43 29.76 -19.08 -11.86
C ALA A 43 30.02 -17.67 -11.31
N ALA A 44 30.09 -17.60 -9.98
CA ALA A 44 30.49 -16.43 -9.22
C ALA A 44 31.95 -16.06 -9.55
N GLY A 45 32.14 -14.85 -10.07
CA GLY A 45 33.44 -14.19 -10.13
C GLY A 45 33.71 -13.49 -8.80
N VAL A 46 34.62 -14.06 -8.01
CA VAL A 46 35.29 -13.39 -6.88
C VAL A 46 36.21 -12.31 -7.45
N MET A 47 35.98 -11.05 -7.07
CA MET A 47 37.00 -10.01 -7.11
C MET A 47 37.19 -9.46 -5.71
N SER A 48 38.23 -9.99 -5.06
CA SER A 48 38.83 -9.43 -3.86
C SER A 48 39.50 -8.10 -4.21
N ASN A 49 39.09 -7.01 -3.56
CA ASN A 49 39.89 -5.80 -3.49
C ASN A 49 40.18 -5.48 -2.02
N GLY A 50 41.43 -5.72 -1.63
CA GLY A 50 42.02 -5.15 -0.42
C GLY A 50 42.30 -3.66 -0.63
N GLY A 51 42.18 -2.89 0.44
CA GLY A 51 42.42 -1.45 0.47
C GLY A 51 42.42 -0.94 1.90
N GLU A 52 43.58 -1.10 2.53
CA GLU A 52 44.04 -0.61 3.82
C GLU A 52 44.05 0.93 3.93
N ALA A 53 43.66 1.47 5.10
CA ALA A 53 44.18 2.69 5.75
C ALA A 53 43.25 3.02 6.95
N ASP A 54 43.64 2.72 8.19
CA ASP A 54 44.49 3.57 9.04
C ASP A 54 43.84 4.92 9.41
N ARG A 55 43.21 4.98 10.59
CA ARG A 55 43.18 6.16 11.48
C ARG A 55 42.47 5.91 12.82
N MET A 56 43.27 5.74 13.87
CA MET A 56 42.99 6.24 15.24
C MET A 56 43.65 7.64 15.38
N PRO A 57 43.51 8.46 16.46
CA PRO A 57 42.97 8.15 17.80
C PRO A 57 42.07 9.23 18.46
N ALA A 58 41.47 8.80 19.58
CA ALA A 58 41.21 9.46 20.86
C ALA A 58 40.98 10.98 20.96
N ALA A 59 39.86 11.35 21.59
CA ALA A 59 39.78 12.53 22.45
C ALA A 59 38.98 12.20 23.72
N THR A 60 39.73 12.05 24.82
CA THR A 60 39.27 11.96 26.20
C THR A 60 38.87 13.36 26.68
N GLY A 61 37.62 13.52 27.13
CA GLY A 61 37.12 14.74 27.78
C GLY A 61 36.51 14.40 29.13
N SER A 62 37.18 14.84 30.19
CA SER A 62 36.97 14.52 31.60
C SER A 62 36.30 15.68 32.35
N ALA A 63 35.65 15.33 33.48
CA ALA A 63 35.06 16.17 34.56
C ALA A 63 33.67 16.77 34.28
N SER A 64 32.75 16.92 35.24
CA SER A 64 32.90 17.02 36.70
C SER A 64 31.61 16.69 37.48
N ALA A 65 31.85 16.15 38.68
CA ALA A 65 31.10 16.11 39.94
C ALA A 65 29.67 16.69 40.06
N GLY A 66 28.79 15.83 40.61
CA GLY A 66 28.22 16.06 41.95
C GLY A 66 26.85 16.73 42.03
N GLN A 67 25.81 15.95 42.36
CA GLN A 67 24.87 16.29 43.44
C GLN A 67 23.93 15.12 43.75
N ASP A 68 24.17 14.51 44.90
CA ASP A 68 23.21 13.72 45.64
C ASP A 68 22.05 14.61 46.08
N ALA A 69 20.85 14.31 45.62
CA ALA A 69 19.62 14.76 46.24
C ALA A 69 18.60 13.62 46.19
N ASP A 70 18.63 12.87 47.29
CA ASP A 70 17.57 12.00 47.78
C ASP A 70 16.21 12.72 47.68
N ALA A 71 15.38 12.23 46.76
CA ALA A 71 13.97 12.57 46.71
C ALA A 71 13.21 11.30 46.33
N THR A 72 12.82 10.56 47.38
CA THR A 72 11.84 9.48 47.34
C THR A 72 10.49 10.05 46.89
N ALA A 73 10.33 10.21 45.58
CA ALA A 73 9.07 10.55 44.93
C ALA A 73 8.46 9.26 44.39
N GLY A 74 7.28 8.90 44.92
CA GLY A 74 6.54 7.71 44.54
C GLY A 74 6.44 7.59 43.03
N SER A 75 7.11 6.58 42.50
CA SER A 75 7.10 6.23 41.09
C SER A 75 5.74 5.65 40.75
N SER A 76 4.75 6.53 40.59
CA SER A 76 3.50 6.23 39.91
C SER A 76 3.90 5.74 38.53
N LYS A 77 3.93 4.42 38.36
CA LYS A 77 4.23 3.71 37.11
C LYS A 77 3.21 4.21 36.10
N ALA A 78 3.56 5.28 35.39
CA ALA A 78 2.80 5.84 34.30
C ALA A 78 2.62 4.69 33.32
N ALA A 79 1.39 4.20 33.19
CA ALA A 79 1.05 3.25 32.16
C ALA A 79 1.37 3.95 30.84
N THR A 80 2.48 3.56 30.23
CA THR A 80 2.88 4.03 28.91
C THR A 80 1.72 3.72 27.99
N ALA A 81 0.99 4.75 27.57
CA ALA A 81 -0.07 4.60 26.60
C ALA A 81 0.58 3.99 25.35
N VAL A 82 0.25 2.74 25.06
CA VAL A 82 0.70 2.06 23.85
C VAL A 82 0.06 2.81 22.69
N ALA A 83 0.88 3.44 21.84
CA ALA A 83 0.39 4.12 20.65
C ALA A 83 -0.46 3.14 19.81
N PRO A 84 -1.56 3.59 19.20
CA PRO A 84 -2.36 2.74 18.34
C PRO A 84 -1.50 2.02 17.28
N PRO A 85 -1.75 0.73 16.99
CA PRO A 85 -1.02 0.00 15.96
C PRO A 85 -1.11 0.69 14.60
N ARG A 86 0.03 0.80 13.91
CA ARG A 86 0.15 1.57 12.67
C ARG A 86 -0.10 0.71 11.45
N LYS A 87 -1.22 0.98 10.75
CA LYS A 87 -1.61 0.28 9.52
C LYS A 87 -1.10 0.97 8.27
N ARG A 88 -0.57 0.19 7.33
CA ARG A 88 -0.11 0.66 6.02
C ARG A 88 -0.75 -0.15 4.91
N LEU A 89 -1.07 0.48 3.79
CA LEU A 89 -1.58 -0.23 2.62
C LEU A 89 -0.42 -0.80 1.80
N GLU A 90 -0.53 -2.06 1.40
CA GLU A 90 0.46 -2.77 0.57
C GLU A 90 -0.21 -3.51 -0.58
N ARG A 91 0.52 -3.66 -1.69
CA ARG A 91 0.07 -4.43 -2.86
C ARG A 91 0.72 -5.80 -2.86
N VAL A 92 -0.08 -6.82 -3.13
CA VAL A 92 0.38 -8.20 -3.29
C VAL A 92 1.05 -8.35 -4.66
N MET A 93 2.32 -8.77 -4.68
CA MET A 93 3.09 -9.03 -5.92
C MET A 93 3.06 -10.49 -6.35
N ARG A 94 2.59 -11.40 -5.50
CA ARG A 94 2.47 -12.83 -5.81
C ARG A 94 1.29 -13.42 -5.04
N THR A 95 0.49 -14.25 -5.71
CA THR A 95 -0.58 -15.04 -5.07
C THR A 95 -0.03 -15.92 -3.95
N TRP A 96 -0.74 -15.97 -2.82
CA TRP A 96 -0.45 -16.81 -1.67
C TRP A 96 -1.70 -17.58 -1.28
N GLU A 97 -1.59 -18.90 -1.22
CA GLU A 97 -2.66 -19.77 -0.72
C GLU A 97 -2.41 -20.05 0.77
N ALA A 98 -3.39 -19.75 1.61
CA ALA A 98 -3.29 -19.99 3.05
C ALA A 98 -3.17 -21.50 3.33
N GLU A 99 -2.12 -21.89 4.05
CA GLU A 99 -1.92 -23.30 4.42
C GLU A 99 -2.75 -23.70 5.65
N ASP A 100 -3.11 -22.73 6.49
CA ASP A 100 -3.90 -22.91 7.69
C ASP A 100 -4.80 -21.69 7.98
N ALA A 101 -5.69 -21.80 8.96
CA ALA A 101 -6.69 -20.77 9.27
C ALA A 101 -6.13 -19.47 9.88
N SER A 102 -4.85 -19.46 10.30
CA SER A 102 -4.18 -18.27 10.80
C SER A 102 -3.56 -17.44 9.68
N GLN A 103 -3.35 -18.04 8.51
CA GLN A 103 -2.81 -17.37 7.33
C GLN A 103 -3.93 -16.74 6.48
N MET A 104 -3.60 -15.66 5.79
CA MET A 104 -4.53 -15.01 4.88
C MET A 104 -4.20 -15.39 3.43
N GLY A 105 -5.15 -15.96 2.69
CA GLY A 105 -4.99 -16.19 1.25
C GLY A 105 -5.22 -14.89 0.46
N VAL A 106 -4.35 -14.60 -0.50
CA VAL A 106 -4.39 -13.38 -1.33
C VAL A 106 -4.00 -13.67 -2.78
N SER A 107 -4.49 -12.88 -3.72
CA SER A 107 -4.13 -12.96 -5.13
C SER A 107 -3.14 -11.86 -5.53
N GLU A 108 -2.32 -12.11 -6.55
CA GLU A 108 -1.48 -11.08 -7.15
C GLU A 108 -2.32 -9.88 -7.59
N GLY A 109 -1.86 -8.68 -7.24
CA GLY A 109 -2.54 -7.42 -7.52
C GLY A 109 -3.49 -6.95 -6.42
N ASP A 110 -3.87 -7.80 -5.46
CA ASP A 110 -4.72 -7.41 -4.33
C ASP A 110 -4.05 -6.35 -3.46
N PHE A 111 -4.86 -5.56 -2.76
CA PHE A 111 -4.41 -4.62 -1.74
C PHE A 111 -4.81 -5.10 -0.34
N VAL A 112 -3.89 -4.94 0.61
CA VAL A 112 -4.07 -5.34 2.00
C VAL A 112 -3.59 -4.24 2.95
N GLN A 113 -4.21 -4.12 4.12
CA GLN A 113 -3.71 -3.30 5.21
C GLN A 113 -2.81 -4.14 6.12
N VAL A 114 -1.55 -3.78 6.24
CA VAL A 114 -0.58 -4.48 7.09
C VAL A 114 -0.34 -3.70 8.38
N TRP A 115 -0.16 -4.41 9.49
CA TRP A 115 0.26 -3.83 10.75
C TRP A 115 1.79 -3.81 10.82
N THR A 116 2.38 -2.62 10.62
CA THR A 116 3.83 -2.45 10.42
C THR A 116 4.68 -2.88 11.61
N ASP A 117 4.08 -2.93 12.80
CA ASP A 117 4.67 -3.32 14.08
C ASP A 117 4.56 -4.82 14.39
N THR A 118 3.84 -5.58 13.58
CA THR A 118 3.64 -7.03 13.79
C THR A 118 4.60 -7.92 13.00
N GLY A 119 5.54 -7.31 12.28
CA GLY A 119 6.56 -8.03 11.52
C GLY A 119 7.37 -8.97 12.42
N THR A 120 7.50 -10.23 12.02
CA THR A 120 8.30 -11.24 12.72
C THR A 120 9.65 -11.42 12.04
N ASP A 121 10.65 -11.94 12.78
CA ASP A 121 11.99 -12.23 12.26
C ASP A 121 12.00 -13.24 11.09
N ASN A 122 10.97 -14.08 11.02
CA ASN A 122 10.79 -15.06 9.94
C ASN A 122 10.11 -14.47 8.69
N GLY A 123 9.91 -13.16 8.66
CA GLY A 123 9.35 -12.45 7.51
C GLY A 123 7.84 -12.62 7.37
N TRP A 124 7.10 -12.79 8.47
CA TRP A 124 5.63 -12.75 8.47
C TRP A 124 5.11 -11.42 9.01
N ILE A 125 3.99 -10.94 8.47
CA ILE A 125 3.31 -9.74 8.93
C ILE A 125 1.81 -10.00 9.07
N HIS A 126 1.17 -9.42 10.08
CA HIS A 126 -0.27 -9.48 10.21
C HIS A 126 -0.92 -8.52 9.20
N ALA A 127 -1.98 -8.95 8.54
CA ALA A 127 -2.63 -8.20 7.47
C ALA A 127 -4.15 -8.42 7.40
N GLU A 128 -4.84 -7.45 6.84
CA GLU A 128 -6.29 -7.39 6.66
C GLU A 128 -6.62 -7.09 5.19
N GLY A 129 -7.55 -7.85 4.62
CA GLY A 129 -7.99 -7.66 3.24
C GLY A 129 -8.75 -6.35 3.03
N LEU A 130 -8.44 -5.62 1.96
CA LEU A 130 -9.15 -4.41 1.58
C LEU A 130 -10.38 -4.77 0.73
N GLY A 131 -11.54 -5.01 1.36
CA GLY A 131 -12.76 -5.36 0.62
C GLY A 131 -14.03 -5.39 1.46
N ALA A 132 -15.17 -5.20 0.79
CA ALA A 132 -16.49 -5.22 1.43
C ALA A 132 -16.96 -6.65 1.80
N ALA A 133 -16.43 -7.68 1.14
CA ALA A 133 -16.65 -9.05 1.53
C ALA A 133 -15.87 -9.32 2.82
N ALA A 134 -16.56 -9.88 3.83
CA ALA A 134 -16.07 -10.17 5.19
C ALA A 134 -14.56 -10.02 5.37
N ALA A 135 -14.14 -8.97 6.07
CA ALA A 135 -12.73 -8.64 6.31
C ALA A 135 -11.95 -9.88 6.73
N ARG A 136 -11.09 -10.37 5.82
CA ARG A 136 -10.20 -11.47 6.10
C ARG A 136 -8.99 -10.89 6.82
N VAL A 137 -8.58 -11.54 7.90
CA VAL A 137 -7.45 -11.13 8.72
C VAL A 137 -6.59 -12.35 8.96
N GLY A 138 -5.28 -12.21 8.83
CA GLY A 138 -4.34 -13.30 9.07
C GLY A 138 -2.91 -12.90 8.78
N TRP A 139 -2.02 -13.89 8.85
CA TRP A 139 -0.60 -13.72 8.57
C TRP A 139 -0.29 -13.86 7.08
N LEU A 140 0.60 -13.00 6.59
CA LEU A 140 1.16 -13.03 5.23
C LEU A 140 2.69 -13.04 5.28
N PRO A 141 3.37 -13.80 4.39
CA PRO A 141 4.81 -13.65 4.20
C PRO A 141 5.14 -12.32 3.52
N LEU A 142 6.10 -11.55 4.06
CA LEU A 142 6.55 -10.28 3.50
C LEU A 142 7.02 -10.39 2.04
N CYS A 143 7.55 -11.56 1.63
CA CYS A 143 8.02 -11.79 0.27
C CYS A 143 6.90 -11.82 -0.79
N VAL A 144 5.62 -11.84 -0.39
CA VAL A 144 4.47 -11.75 -1.30
C VAL A 144 3.99 -10.32 -1.50
N LEU A 145 4.53 -9.37 -0.73
CA LEU A 145 4.18 -7.95 -0.79
C LEU A 145 5.19 -7.18 -1.63
N LYS A 146 4.71 -6.18 -2.38
CA LYS A 146 5.54 -5.31 -3.19
C LYS A 146 6.22 -4.25 -2.33
N CYS A 147 7.54 -4.38 -2.14
CA CYS A 147 8.33 -3.31 -1.53
C CYS A 147 8.39 -2.08 -2.43
N LEU A 148 7.93 -0.93 -1.92
CA LEU A 148 8.15 0.36 -2.56
C LEU A 148 9.49 0.96 -2.15
N PRO A 149 10.12 1.80 -3.00
CA PRO A 149 11.26 2.61 -2.62
C PRO A 149 11.01 3.47 -1.36
N GLU A 150 12.09 3.86 -0.69
CA GLU A 150 12.00 4.75 0.47
C GLU A 150 11.34 6.08 0.09
N GLY A 151 10.49 6.60 0.96
CA GLY A 151 9.70 7.80 0.71
C GLY A 151 8.47 7.58 -0.18
N GLN A 152 8.23 6.36 -0.68
CA GLN A 152 7.00 5.99 -1.38
C GLN A 152 6.09 5.11 -0.52
N ARG A 153 4.78 5.31 -0.63
CA ARG A 153 3.77 4.45 -0.01
C ARG A 153 2.49 4.39 -0.83
N TRP A 154 1.75 3.29 -0.72
CA TRP A 154 0.40 3.18 -1.25
C TRP A 154 -0.57 3.96 -0.35
N MET A 155 -1.53 4.67 -0.97
CA MET A 155 -2.63 5.34 -0.28
C MET A 155 -3.93 5.20 -1.05
N SER A 156 -5.04 5.07 -0.34
CA SER A 156 -6.38 5.17 -0.89
C SER A 156 -6.79 6.64 -1.06
N VAL A 157 -7.53 6.90 -2.13
CA VAL A 157 -8.17 8.18 -2.39
C VAL A 157 -9.51 8.22 -1.65
N GLY A 158 -9.62 9.10 -0.65
CA GLY A 158 -10.84 9.32 0.12
C GLY A 158 -11.79 10.33 -0.53
N GLN A 159 -11.28 11.24 -1.35
CA GLN A 159 -12.08 12.24 -2.07
C GLN A 159 -11.69 12.30 -3.55
N GLN A 160 -12.69 12.26 -4.44
CA GLN A 160 -12.46 12.40 -5.88
C GLN A 160 -11.84 13.75 -6.23
N TRP A 161 -11.02 13.76 -7.28
CA TRP A 161 -10.40 14.96 -7.82
C TRP A 161 -10.37 14.91 -9.34
N GLU A 162 -10.66 16.04 -9.97
CA GLU A 162 -10.55 16.21 -11.42
C GLU A 162 -9.40 17.17 -11.72
N ALA A 163 -8.42 16.70 -12.49
CA ALA A 163 -7.27 17.49 -12.88
C ALA A 163 -7.69 18.73 -13.68
N MET A 164 -7.19 19.89 -13.28
CA MET A 164 -7.44 21.15 -13.99
C MET A 164 -6.43 21.41 -15.12
N ASP A 165 -5.30 20.71 -15.10
CA ASP A 165 -4.21 20.82 -16.06
C ASP A 165 -3.47 19.48 -16.22
N GLU A 166 -2.53 19.41 -17.17
CA GLU A 166 -1.81 18.18 -17.54
C GLU A 166 -0.84 17.69 -16.46
N SER A 167 -0.43 18.56 -15.53
CA SER A 167 0.48 18.21 -14.43
C SER A 167 -0.24 17.55 -13.26
N GLN A 168 -1.57 17.63 -13.21
CA GLN A 168 -2.40 17.05 -12.16
C GLN A 168 -2.94 15.66 -12.56
N CYS A 169 -3.29 14.86 -11.56
CA CYS A 169 -3.94 13.55 -11.76
C CYS A 169 -5.42 13.61 -11.39
N SER A 170 -6.29 13.17 -12.29
CA SER A 170 -7.69 12.88 -11.95
C SER A 170 -7.79 11.52 -11.25
N VAL A 171 -8.49 11.47 -10.13
CA VAL A 171 -8.66 10.25 -9.32
C VAL A 171 -10.09 10.11 -8.82
N GLN A 172 -10.50 8.86 -8.59
CA GLN A 172 -11.82 8.52 -8.03
C GLN A 172 -11.66 7.98 -6.61
N ILE A 173 -12.73 8.07 -5.82
CA ILE A 173 -12.76 7.52 -4.46
C ILE A 173 -12.52 6.01 -4.51
N GLY A 174 -11.71 5.51 -3.58
CA GLY A 174 -11.34 4.09 -3.46
C GLY A 174 -10.21 3.65 -4.39
N VAL A 175 -9.74 4.50 -5.32
CA VAL A 175 -8.54 4.21 -6.10
C VAL A 175 -7.32 4.25 -5.19
N VAL A 176 -6.38 3.33 -5.41
CA VAL A 176 -5.11 3.30 -4.70
C VAL A 176 -4.00 3.89 -5.59
N VAL A 177 -3.19 4.78 -5.02
CA VAL A 177 -2.11 5.48 -5.73
C VAL A 177 -0.78 5.32 -4.99
N VAL A 178 0.35 5.45 -5.70
CA VAL A 178 1.67 5.57 -5.05
C VAL A 178 1.91 7.05 -4.74
N VAL A 179 2.20 7.36 -3.49
CA VAL A 179 2.45 8.72 -3.00
C VAL A 179 3.92 8.87 -2.66
N TRP A 180 4.56 9.92 -3.18
CA TRP A 180 5.91 10.31 -2.82
C TRP A 180 5.86 11.26 -1.63
N VAL A 181 5.91 10.71 -0.41
CA VAL A 181 5.65 11.43 0.86
C VAL A 181 6.55 12.67 1.02
N THR A 182 7.79 12.59 0.57
CA THR A 182 8.79 13.66 0.66
C THR A 182 8.52 14.86 -0.25
N THR A 183 7.62 14.72 -1.23
CA THR A 183 7.30 15.77 -2.22
C THR A 183 6.18 16.71 -1.77
N ARG A 184 5.65 16.50 -0.55
CA ARG A 184 4.55 17.32 -0.02
C ARG A 184 4.93 18.80 0.04
N THR A 185 4.14 19.64 -0.63
CA THR A 185 4.36 21.08 -0.66
C THR A 185 3.61 21.79 0.48
N LYS A 186 3.95 23.06 0.74
CA LYS A 186 3.29 23.88 1.78
C LYS A 186 1.86 24.25 1.39
N GLU A 187 1.58 24.24 0.10
CA GLU A 187 0.28 24.53 -0.51
C GLU A 187 -0.65 23.30 -0.49
N GLY A 188 -0.20 22.17 0.05
CA GLY A 188 -1.03 20.99 0.23
C GLY A 188 -1.11 20.11 -1.01
N TRP A 189 -0.06 20.09 -1.85
CA TRP A 189 0.05 19.17 -2.99
C TRP A 189 1.07 18.07 -2.70
N VAL A 190 0.90 16.92 -3.32
CA VAL A 190 1.87 15.81 -3.27
C VAL A 190 1.96 15.15 -4.64
N HIS A 191 3.16 14.71 -4.99
CA HIS A 191 3.41 13.98 -6.23
C HIS A 191 2.94 12.53 -6.06
N VAL A 192 2.13 12.06 -7.01
CA VAL A 192 1.56 10.72 -7.02
C VAL A 192 1.79 10.03 -8.35
N GLU A 193 1.74 8.71 -8.35
CA GLU A 193 1.65 7.89 -9.56
C GLU A 193 0.35 7.10 -9.52
N THR A 194 -0.42 7.24 -10.59
CA THR A 194 -1.69 6.54 -10.80
C THR A 194 -1.49 5.42 -11.81
N GLU A 195 -1.97 4.22 -11.51
CA GLU A 195 -1.95 3.12 -12.48
C GLU A 195 -3.22 3.20 -13.34
N LYS A 196 -3.06 3.49 -14.63
CA LYS A 196 -4.14 3.49 -15.61
C LYS A 196 -3.77 2.54 -16.74
N GLU A 197 -4.60 1.52 -16.96
CA GLU A 197 -4.38 0.52 -18.03
C GLU A 197 -2.98 -0.14 -17.94
N GLY A 198 -2.49 -0.37 -16.71
CA GLY A 198 -1.16 -0.96 -16.44
C GLY A 198 0.02 0.00 -16.63
N VAL A 199 -0.23 1.26 -17.00
CA VAL A 199 0.80 2.30 -17.13
C VAL A 199 0.74 3.23 -15.91
N MET A 200 1.89 3.44 -15.27
CA MET A 200 2.03 4.41 -14.19
C MET A 200 2.13 5.82 -14.78
N LYS A 201 1.13 6.67 -14.51
CA LYS A 201 1.13 8.08 -14.90
C LYS A 201 1.41 8.96 -13.68
N PRO A 202 2.49 9.75 -13.68
CA PRO A 202 2.78 10.69 -12.61
C PRO A 202 1.90 11.94 -12.70
N GLY A 203 1.72 12.62 -11.57
CA GLY A 203 1.15 13.96 -11.49
C GLY A 203 0.90 14.42 -10.07
N TRP A 204 0.37 15.63 -9.93
CA TRP A 204 0.09 16.26 -8.65
C TRP A 204 -1.34 16.00 -8.18
N LEU A 205 -1.49 15.75 -6.88
CA LEU A 205 -2.79 15.56 -6.24
C LEU A 205 -2.84 16.37 -4.93
N PRO A 206 -3.99 16.99 -4.59
CA PRO A 206 -4.16 17.62 -3.29
C PRO A 206 -4.09 16.59 -2.16
N VAL A 207 -3.39 16.93 -1.09
CA VAL A 207 -3.16 16.05 0.08
C VAL A 207 -4.47 15.64 0.75
N PHE A 208 -5.50 16.50 0.74
CA PHE A 208 -6.80 16.21 1.34
C PHE A 208 -7.60 15.15 0.59
N CYS A 209 -7.23 14.81 -0.65
CA CYS A 209 -7.86 13.74 -1.42
C CYS A 209 -7.43 12.34 -0.95
N LEU A 210 -6.37 12.25 -0.16
CA LEU A 210 -5.74 11.01 0.28
C LEU A 210 -6.11 10.67 1.72
N GLU A 211 -6.28 9.38 1.99
CA GLU A 211 -6.44 8.86 3.35
C GLU A 211 -5.07 8.61 3.99
N TRP A 212 -4.69 9.50 4.91
CA TRP A 212 -3.46 9.38 5.68
C TRP A 212 -3.73 8.53 6.91
N ASN A 213 -3.33 7.25 6.87
CA ASN A 213 -3.21 6.48 8.10
C ASN A 213 -2.05 7.06 8.93
N ASP A 214 -2.33 7.38 10.19
CA ASP A 214 -1.39 7.99 11.14
C ASP A 214 -0.02 7.28 11.11
N GLU A 215 1.05 8.07 11.04
CA GLU A 215 2.47 7.63 11.07
C GLU A 215 3.00 7.42 12.48
#